data_AF-M1YVI1-F1
#
_entry.id   AF-M1YVI1-F1
#
_cell.length_a   1.000
_cell.length_b   1.000
_cell.length_c   1.000
_cell.angle_alpha   90.00
_cell.angle_beta   90.00
_cell.angle_gamma   90.00
#
_symmetry.space_group_name_H-M   'P 1'
#
loop_
_entity.id
_entity.type
_entity.pdbx_description
1 polymer ?
#
loop_
_entity_poly.entity_id
_entity_poly.type
_entity_poly.pdbx_seq_one_letter_code
_entity_poly.pdbx_strand_id
1 'polypeptide(L)'
;MLRWMSCALLTIALLLPVSTYARELRQPWQILIDSVTYLRGLPEVAWVRVEGHHVLIGWTEPPRRFRAINLTAAKYASRALPKEEVHIVSLRANQDEWHPGSDEPSLCTTAAIKGEIIKTNC
;
A
#
# COMPACT_ATOMS: atom_id res chain seq x y z
N MET A 1 -45.92 61.18 8.20
CA MET A 1 -44.82 61.43 7.23
C MET A 1 -43.77 60.35 7.45
N LEU A 2 -43.46 59.59 6.39
CA LEU A 2 -42.27 58.74 6.27
C LEU A 2 -41.02 59.53 6.69
N ARG A 3 -39.91 58.86 7.05
CA ARG A 3 -38.75 58.59 6.17
C ARG A 3 -37.49 58.16 6.97
N TRP A 4 -36.74 57.20 6.39
CA TRP A 4 -35.35 56.77 6.69
C TRP A 4 -35.16 55.88 7.95
N MET A 5 -34.81 54.59 7.97
CA MET A 5 -33.95 53.72 7.13
C MET A 5 -32.67 54.40 6.64
N SER A 6 -31.53 54.14 7.30
CA SER A 6 -30.35 53.47 6.69
C SER A 6 -29.08 53.48 7.56
N CYS A 7 -28.34 52.35 7.45
CA CYS A 7 -26.88 52.19 7.49
C CYS A 7 -26.09 52.23 8.81
N ALA A 8 -25.64 51.04 9.26
CA ALA A 8 -24.22 50.61 9.23
C ALA A 8 -24.09 49.24 9.93
N LEU A 9 -23.99 48.12 9.20
CA LEU A 9 -22.73 47.44 8.86
C LEU A 9 -21.78 47.21 10.05
N LEU A 10 -21.80 46.02 10.63
CA LEU A 10 -20.58 45.35 11.08
C LEU A 10 -20.78 43.82 11.09
N THR A 11 -20.40 43.26 9.96
CA THR A 11 -19.92 41.89 9.72
C THR A 11 -19.28 41.24 10.95
N ILE A 12 -20.00 40.30 11.58
CA ILE A 12 -19.37 39.30 12.44
C ILE A 12 -18.84 38.20 11.52
N ALA A 13 -17.54 38.29 11.25
CA ALA A 13 -16.78 37.30 10.56
C ALA A 13 -16.55 36.07 11.46
N LEU A 14 -16.61 34.90 10.82
CA LEU A 14 -15.79 33.72 11.09
C LEU A 14 -15.89 33.09 12.48
N LEU A 15 -16.61 31.98 12.56
CA LEU A 15 -16.17 30.77 13.27
C LEU A 15 -17.01 29.59 12.75
N LEU A 16 -16.84 29.26 11.47
CA LEU A 16 -17.13 27.89 11.05
C LEU A 16 -15.96 27.05 11.55
N PRO A 17 -16.15 26.07 12.46
CA PRO A 17 -15.15 25.04 12.64
C PRO A 17 -15.16 24.23 11.36
N VAL A 18 -14.40 24.67 10.36
CA VAL A 18 -13.99 23.84 9.24
C VAL A 18 -13.04 22.83 9.84
N SER A 19 -13.59 21.80 10.50
CA SER A 19 -12.88 20.58 10.79
C SER A 19 -12.72 19.85 9.46
N THR A 20 -11.90 20.40 8.59
CA THR A 20 -11.22 19.62 7.57
C THR A 20 -10.34 18.67 8.33
N TYR A 21 -10.89 17.50 8.68
CA TYR A 21 -10.08 16.31 8.82
C TYR A 21 -9.34 16.18 7.49
N ALA A 22 -8.12 16.70 7.45
CA ALA A 22 -7.18 16.42 6.39
C ALA A 22 -7.01 14.90 6.43
N ARG A 23 -7.79 14.19 5.62
CA ARG A 23 -7.60 12.77 5.41
C ARG A 23 -6.28 12.69 4.66
N GLU A 24 -5.21 12.41 5.40
CA GLU A 24 -3.90 12.19 4.81
C GLU A 24 -4.07 11.11 3.74
N LEU A 25 -3.98 11.53 2.48
CA LEU A 25 -4.05 10.63 1.34
C LEU A 25 -2.72 9.89 1.31
N ARG A 26 -2.64 8.81 2.09
CA ARG A 26 -1.51 7.88 2.02
C ARG A 26 -1.39 7.38 0.59
N GLN A 27 -0.18 7.47 0.07
CA GLN A 27 0.10 6.96 -1.26
C GLN A 27 -0.08 5.43 -1.26
N PRO A 28 -0.58 4.81 -2.34
CA PRO A 28 -0.79 3.36 -2.40
C PRO A 28 0.44 2.54 -1.98
N TRP A 29 1.65 3.00 -2.34
CA TRP A 29 2.90 2.35 -1.94
C TRP A 29 3.13 2.35 -0.42
N GLN A 30 2.76 3.41 0.29
CA GLN A 30 2.89 3.49 1.75
C GLN A 30 1.96 2.47 2.42
N ILE A 31 0.71 2.39 1.93
CA ILE A 31 -0.29 1.44 2.42
C ILE A 31 0.20 -0.01 2.22
N LEU A 32 0.80 -0.30 1.06
CA LEU A 32 1.34 -1.62 0.76
C LEU A 32 2.53 -1.96 1.67
N ILE A 33 3.50 -1.06 1.84
CA ILE A 33 4.65 -1.27 2.76
C ILE A 33 4.16 -1.54 4.19
N ASP A 34 3.22 -0.73 4.68
CA ASP A 34 2.67 -0.89 6.03
C ASP A 34 2.02 -2.27 6.21
N SER A 35 1.28 -2.74 5.20
CA SER A 35 0.57 -4.03 5.24
C SER A 35 1.49 -5.26 5.35
N VAL A 36 2.76 -5.12 4.97
CA VAL A 36 3.76 -6.20 5.00
C VAL A 36 4.93 -5.92 5.94
N THR A 37 4.82 -4.92 6.82
CA THR A 37 5.92 -4.50 7.72
C THR A 37 6.41 -5.64 8.62
N TYR A 38 5.56 -6.61 8.95
CA TYR A 38 5.95 -7.80 9.72
C TYR A 38 7.07 -8.61 9.05
N LEU A 39 7.22 -8.54 7.72
CA LEU A 39 8.29 -9.21 6.98
C LEU A 39 9.68 -8.70 7.39
N ARG A 40 9.80 -7.45 7.85
CA ARG A 40 11.07 -6.89 8.33
C ARG A 40 11.62 -7.58 9.58
N GLY A 41 10.78 -8.32 10.30
CA GLY A 41 11.19 -9.12 11.45
C GLY A 41 11.70 -10.53 11.09
N LEU A 42 11.61 -10.93 9.82
CA LEU A 42 12.09 -12.23 9.36
C LEU A 42 13.58 -12.15 8.98
N PRO A 43 14.46 -12.98 9.57
CA PRO A 43 15.90 -12.92 9.28
C PRO A 43 16.24 -13.25 7.83
N GLU A 44 15.36 -13.97 7.12
CA GLU A 44 15.54 -14.35 5.72
C GLU A 44 15.20 -13.22 4.73
N VAL A 45 14.56 -12.14 5.18
CA VAL A 45 14.21 -11.00 4.32
C VAL A 45 15.39 -10.02 4.26
N ALA A 46 15.99 -9.90 3.08
CA ALA A 46 17.08 -8.97 2.81
C ALA A 46 16.55 -7.54 2.58
N TRP A 47 15.47 -7.40 1.81
CA TRP A 47 14.86 -6.12 1.49
C TRP A 47 13.39 -6.27 1.07
N VAL A 48 12.65 -5.17 1.17
CA VAL A 48 11.27 -5.06 0.68
C VAL A 48 11.11 -3.74 -0.06
N ARG A 49 10.59 -3.77 -1.29
CA ARG A 49 10.28 -2.59 -2.11
C ARG A 49 8.85 -2.67 -2.62
N VAL A 50 8.28 -1.53 -2.99
CA VAL A 50 7.00 -1.46 -3.67
C VAL A 50 7.14 -0.70 -4.98
N GLU A 51 6.59 -1.29 -6.04
CA GLU A 51 6.53 -0.71 -7.39
C GLU A 51 5.10 -0.81 -7.93
N GLY A 52 4.38 0.31 -7.91
CA GLY A 52 2.95 0.33 -8.21
C GLY A 52 2.18 -0.57 -7.25
N HIS A 53 1.58 -1.64 -7.77
CA HIS A 53 0.86 -2.66 -7.01
C HIS A 53 1.66 -3.95 -6.79
N HIS A 54 2.98 -3.91 -7.02
CA HIS A 54 3.88 -5.03 -6.76
C HIS A 54 4.65 -4.78 -5.45
N VAL A 55 4.54 -5.71 -4.52
CA VAL A 55 5.41 -5.80 -3.34
C VAL A 55 6.52 -6.78 -3.67
N LEU A 56 7.74 -6.27 -3.76
CA LEU A 56 8.94 -7.03 -4.09
C LEU A 56 9.65 -7.40 -2.79
N ILE A 57 9.95 -8.68 -2.60
CA ILE A 57 10.61 -9.20 -1.41
C ILE A 57 11.89 -9.92 -1.83
N GLY A 58 13.04 -9.38 -1.42
CA GLY A 58 14.33 -10.02 -1.59
C GLY A 58 14.62 -10.97 -0.43
N TRP A 59 14.89 -12.23 -0.75
CA TRP A 59 15.20 -13.27 0.24
C TRP A 59 16.69 -13.62 0.20
N THR A 60 17.35 -13.62 1.36
CA THR A 60 18.70 -14.19 1.51
C THR A 60 18.65 -15.69 1.20
N GLU A 61 17.62 -16.36 1.69
CA GLU A 61 17.25 -17.73 1.35
C GLU A 61 15.73 -17.92 1.53
N PRO A 62 15.07 -18.83 0.80
CA PRO A 62 13.65 -19.09 1.01
C PRO A 62 13.38 -19.72 2.40
N PRO A 63 12.60 -19.09 3.29
CA PRO A 63 12.27 -19.64 4.61
C PRO A 63 11.47 -20.95 4.51
N ARG A 64 11.47 -21.75 5.58
CA ARG A 64 10.72 -23.03 5.64
C ARG A 64 9.22 -22.88 5.29
N ARG A 65 8.61 -21.73 5.59
CA ARG A 65 7.19 -21.42 5.30
C ARG A 65 7.02 -20.48 4.11
N PHE A 66 7.97 -20.44 3.18
CA PHE A 66 8.02 -19.51 2.05
C PHE A 66 6.68 -19.31 1.32
N ARG A 67 6.03 -20.41 0.90
CA ARG A 67 4.72 -20.37 0.24
C ARG A 67 3.64 -19.74 1.11
N ALA A 68 3.55 -20.14 2.38
CA ALA A 68 2.55 -19.59 3.30
C ALA A 68 2.78 -18.11 3.59
N ILE A 69 4.04 -17.66 3.67
CA ILE A 69 4.39 -16.25 3.87
C ILE A 69 3.97 -15.42 2.66
N ASN A 70 4.25 -15.87 1.43
CA ASN A 70 3.84 -15.20 0.20
C ASN A 70 2.31 -15.08 0.09
N LEU A 71 1.58 -16.17 0.35
CA LEU A 71 0.11 -16.15 0.36
C LEU A 71 -0.44 -15.19 1.41
N THR A 72 0.16 -15.15 2.60
CA THR A 72 -0.26 -14.25 3.69
C THR A 72 0.00 -12.79 3.33
N ALA A 73 1.17 -12.49 2.78
CA ALA A 73 1.52 -11.15 2.32
C ALA A 73 0.54 -10.67 1.25
N ALA A 74 0.18 -11.52 0.28
CA ALA A 74 -0.74 -11.17 -0.80
C ALA A 74 -2.14 -10.88 -0.25
N LYS A 75 -2.61 -11.68 0.71
CA LYS A 75 -3.90 -11.44 1.36
C LYS A 75 -3.93 -10.13 2.12
N TYR A 76 -2.89 -9.81 2.90
CA TYR A 76 -2.86 -8.56 3.65
C TYR A 76 -2.70 -7.33 2.76
N ALA A 77 -1.82 -7.39 1.77
CA ALA A 77 -1.59 -6.29 0.85
C ALA A 77 -2.84 -6.00 -0.01
N SER A 78 -3.52 -7.03 -0.53
CA SER A 78 -4.75 -6.85 -1.31
C SER A 78 -5.97 -6.42 -0.48
N ARG A 79 -5.98 -6.67 0.84
CA ARG A 79 -7.00 -6.09 1.74
C ARG A 79 -6.76 -4.60 1.97
N ALA A 80 -5.51 -4.17 1.94
CA ALA A 80 -5.13 -2.77 2.11
C ALA A 80 -5.50 -1.91 0.89
N LEU A 81 -5.47 -2.51 -0.32
CA LEU A 81 -5.93 -1.92 -1.57
C LEU A 81 -7.08 -2.73 -2.21
N PRO A 82 -8.32 -2.67 -1.66
CA PRO A 82 -9.40 -3.58 -2.04
C PRO A 82 -9.97 -3.36 -3.45
N LYS A 83 -9.52 -2.34 -4.18
CA LYS A 83 -9.94 -2.06 -5.56
C LYS A 83 -8.92 -2.50 -6.60
N GLU A 84 -7.72 -2.88 -6.17
CA GLU A 84 -6.59 -3.16 -7.04
C GLU A 84 -6.18 -4.63 -6.91
N GLU A 85 -5.69 -5.21 -8.00
CA GLU A 85 -4.92 -6.45 -7.92
C GLU A 85 -3.51 -6.13 -7.39
N VAL A 86 -3.09 -6.88 -6.38
CA VAL A 86 -1.77 -6.73 -5.77
C VAL A 86 -0.96 -7.99 -6.01
N HIS A 87 0.30 -7.79 -6.38
CA HIS A 87 1.25 -8.87 -6.63
C HIS A 87 2.32 -8.89 -5.54
N ILE A 88 2.54 -10.04 -4.92
CA ILE A 88 3.74 -10.30 -4.13
C ILE A 88 4.73 -11.02 -5.02
N VAL A 89 5.92 -10.47 -5.19
CA VAL A 89 7.00 -11.06 -5.98
C VAL A 89 8.16 -11.35 -5.05
N SER A 90 8.49 -12.63 -4.91
CA SER A 90 9.66 -13.09 -4.17
C SER A 90 10.84 -13.27 -5.11
N LEU A 91 11.96 -12.67 -4.72
CA LEU A 91 13.20 -12.55 -5.49
C LEU A 91 14.39 -13.01 -4.66
N ARG A 92 15.51 -13.31 -5.31
CA ARG A 92 16.78 -13.50 -4.59
C ARG A 92 17.28 -12.15 -4.08
N ALA A 93 18.03 -12.16 -2.99
CA ALA A 93 18.58 -10.93 -2.39
C ALA A 93 19.42 -10.08 -3.36
N ASN A 94 20.05 -10.69 -4.36
CA ASN A 94 20.86 -9.99 -5.38
C ASN A 94 20.06 -9.49 -6.60
N GLN A 95 18.73 -9.61 -6.59
CA GLN A 95 17.85 -9.12 -7.66
C GLN A 95 17.13 -7.82 -7.24
N ASP A 96 17.87 -6.89 -6.64
CA ASP A 96 17.33 -5.61 -6.16
C ASP A 96 17.02 -4.62 -7.30
N GLU A 97 17.51 -4.87 -8.50
CA GLU A 97 17.15 -4.10 -9.71
C GLU A 97 15.93 -4.65 -10.46
N TRP A 98 15.34 -5.75 -9.99
CA TRP A 98 14.17 -6.35 -10.63
C TRP A 98 12.96 -5.43 -10.62
N HIS A 99 12.22 -5.37 -11.73
CA HIS A 99 10.98 -4.61 -11.85
C HIS A 99 9.92 -5.40 -12.65
N PRO A 100 8.62 -5.07 -12.52
CA PRO A 100 7.58 -5.67 -13.35
C PRO A 100 7.92 -5.57 -14.85
N GLY A 101 7.75 -6.68 -15.56
CA GLY A 101 8.13 -6.79 -16.97
C GLY A 101 9.62 -7.10 -17.22
N SER A 102 10.43 -7.29 -16.17
CA SER A 102 11.79 -7.83 -16.31
C SER A 102 11.76 -9.27 -16.85
N ASP A 103 12.76 -9.61 -17.68
CA ASP A 103 12.99 -10.96 -18.19
C ASP A 103 13.60 -11.89 -17.13
N GLU A 104 14.11 -11.34 -16.02
CA GLU A 104 14.63 -12.15 -14.93
C GLU A 104 13.52 -12.90 -14.20
N PRO A 105 13.68 -14.22 -13.96
CA PRO A 105 12.67 -15.01 -13.27
C PRO A 105 12.58 -14.63 -11.79
N SER A 106 11.35 -14.64 -11.27
CA SER A 106 11.08 -14.59 -9.84
C SER A 106 11.11 -15.99 -9.22
N LEU A 107 11.37 -16.05 -7.90
CA LEU A 107 11.27 -17.30 -7.14
C LEU A 107 9.81 -17.72 -6.94
N CYS A 108 8.94 -16.73 -6.70
CA CYS A 108 7.50 -16.90 -6.63
C CYS A 108 6.81 -15.57 -6.89
N THR A 109 5.62 -15.63 -7.47
CA THR A 109 4.66 -14.55 -7.65
C THR A 109 3.31 -15.02 -7.16
N THR A 110 2.66 -14.22 -6.32
CA THR A 110 1.30 -14.45 -5.84
C THR A 110 0.46 -13.19 -6.04
N ALA A 111 -0.62 -13.30 -6.81
CA ALA A 111 -1.58 -12.23 -7.07
C ALA A 111 -2.84 -12.41 -6.20
N ALA A 112 -3.36 -11.31 -5.66
CA ALA A 112 -4.56 -11.31 -4.85
C ALA A 112 -5.39 -10.03 -5.02
N ILE A 113 -6.70 -10.15 -4.82
CA ILE A 113 -7.64 -9.02 -4.79
C ILE A 113 -8.60 -9.21 -3.61
N LYS A 114 -8.83 -8.13 -2.83
CA LYS A 114 -9.74 -8.16 -1.66
C LYS A 114 -9.46 -9.30 -0.66
N GLY A 115 -8.21 -9.73 -0.53
CA GLY A 115 -7.82 -10.82 0.36
C GLY A 115 -8.04 -12.23 -0.20
N GLU A 116 -8.47 -12.35 -1.45
CA GLU A 116 -8.61 -13.63 -2.17
C GLU A 116 -7.45 -13.83 -3.13
N ILE A 117 -6.89 -15.04 -3.17
CA ILE A 117 -5.78 -15.37 -4.06
C ILE A 117 -6.33 -15.65 -5.45
N ILE A 118 -5.81 -14.95 -6.46
CA ILE A 118 -6.20 -15.11 -7.86
C ILE A 118 -5.28 -16.08 -8.58
N LYS A 119 -3.97 -15.92 -8.38
CA LYS A 119 -2.96 -16.74 -9.05
C LYS A 119 -1.71 -16.87 -8.18
N THR A 120 -1.05 -18.02 -8.23
CA THR A 120 0.26 -18.21 -7.61
C THR A 120 1.09 -19.20 -8.43
N ASN A 121 2.40 -18.99 -8.49
CA ASN A 121 3.37 -19.98 -8.97
C ASN A 121 4.32 -20.45 -7.85
N CYS A 122 3.99 -20.14 -6.59
CA CYS A 122 4.42 -20.89 -5.41
C CYS A 122 3.64 -22.23 -5.33
#